data_AF-A0A7X1J614-F1
#
_entry.id   AF-A0A7X1J614-F1
#
_cell.length_a   1.000
_cell.length_b   1.000
_cell.length_c   1.000
_cell.angle_alpha   90.00
_cell.angle_beta   90.00
_cell.angle_gamma   90.00
#
_symmetry.space_group_name_H-M   'P 1'
#
loop_
_entity.id
_entity.type
_entity.pdbx_description
1 polymer ?
#
loop_
_entity_poly.entity_id
_entity_poly.type
_entity_poly.pdbx_seq_one_letter_code
_entity_poly.pdbx_strand_id
1 'polypeptide(L)'
;MDQMPEPDKQIEEALLAALAGELYGETAEEFGPADVRRGIEDARNWLEGWLSRHRQDLCAELGRRGFRSSSTVDAIVDAATMVDVIVGLGLGQATAAIVAALIFKWGIRNLCN
;
A
#
# COMPACT_ATOMS: atom_id res chain seq x y z
N MET A 1 28.75 -12.12 -8.75
CA MET A 1 28.57 -10.67 -8.50
C MET A 1 27.15 -10.52 -8.02
N ASP A 2 26.94 -10.52 -6.71
CA ASP A 2 25.62 -10.27 -6.11
C ASP A 2 25.25 -8.82 -6.38
N GLN A 3 24.24 -8.61 -7.22
CA GLN A 3 23.60 -7.31 -7.35
C GLN A 3 22.82 -7.08 -6.05
N MET A 4 23.38 -6.23 -5.19
CA MET A 4 22.69 -5.73 -4.01
C MET A 4 21.37 -5.10 -4.48
N PRO A 5 20.19 -5.56 -4.02
CA PRO A 5 18.93 -5.05 -4.52
C PRO A 5 18.79 -3.57 -4.17
N GLU A 6 18.29 -2.77 -5.12
CA GLU A 6 18.05 -1.34 -4.93
C GLU A 6 17.24 -1.09 -3.65
N PRO A 7 17.61 -0.11 -2.82
CA PRO A 7 16.98 0.13 -1.51
C PRO A 7 15.47 0.33 -1.62
N ASP A 8 14.99 0.88 -2.73
CA ASP A 8 13.56 1.08 -2.99
C ASP A 8 12.82 -0.23 -3.24
N LYS A 9 13.43 -1.24 -3.88
CA LYS A 9 12.78 -2.55 -4.08
C LYS A 9 12.56 -3.28 -2.76
N GLN A 10 13.54 -3.22 -1.85
CA GLN A 10 13.47 -3.89 -0.56
C GLN A 10 12.32 -3.36 0.30
N ILE A 11 12.07 -2.04 0.27
CA ILE A 11 10.96 -1.43 1.01
C ILE A 11 9.60 -1.86 0.45
N GLU A 12 9.46 -1.95 -0.87
CA GLU A 12 8.19 -2.44 -1.46
C GLU A 12 7.93 -3.89 -1.11
N GLU A 13 8.93 -4.75 -1.26
CA GLU A 13 8.83 -6.18 -0.93
C GLU A 13 8.47 -6.38 0.54
N ALA A 14 9.05 -5.58 1.45
CA ALA A 14 8.70 -5.61 2.86
C ALA A 14 7.23 -5.19 3.12
N LEU A 15 6.74 -4.16 2.44
CA LEU A 15 5.33 -3.73 2.56
C LEU A 15 4.38 -4.77 1.99
N LEU A 16 4.72 -5.41 0.87
CA LEU A 16 3.92 -6.48 0.27
C LEU A 16 3.91 -7.74 1.13
N ALA A 17 5.03 -8.10 1.74
CA ALA A 17 5.10 -9.19 2.70
C ALA A 17 4.25 -8.89 3.95
N ALA A 18 4.30 -7.67 4.47
CA ALA A 18 3.45 -7.24 5.58
C ALA A 18 1.95 -7.29 5.20
N LEU A 19 1.60 -6.87 3.97
CA LEU A 19 0.24 -6.97 3.46
C LEU A 19 -0.22 -8.42 3.37
N ALA A 20 0.63 -9.34 2.92
CA ALA A 20 0.33 -10.76 2.89
C ALA A 20 0.01 -11.28 4.31
N GLY A 21 0.84 -10.96 5.30
CA GLY A 21 0.59 -11.34 6.69
C GLY A 21 -0.77 -10.86 7.20
N GLU A 22 -1.13 -9.60 6.92
CA GLU A 22 -2.44 -9.04 7.28
C GLU A 22 -3.62 -9.74 6.58
N LEU A 23 -3.45 -10.17 5.31
CA LEU A 23 -4.51 -10.84 4.54
C LEU A 23 -4.73 -12.29 4.97
N TYR A 24 -3.67 -12.98 5.37
CA TYR A 24 -3.72 -14.39 5.76
C TYR A 24 -3.83 -14.61 7.28
N GLY A 25 -3.71 -13.54 8.08
CA GLY A 25 -3.73 -13.62 9.54
C GLY A 25 -2.49 -14.30 10.12
N GLU A 26 -1.42 -14.36 9.34
CA GLU A 26 -0.14 -14.96 9.71
C GLU A 26 0.82 -13.86 10.15
N THR A 27 1.51 -14.09 11.27
CA THR A 27 2.58 -13.19 11.69
C THR A 27 3.82 -13.39 10.82
N ALA A 28 4.66 -12.37 10.69
CA ALA A 28 5.92 -12.48 9.92
C ALA A 28 6.85 -13.61 10.43
N GLU A 29 6.63 -14.11 11.64
CA GLU A 29 7.33 -15.25 12.24
C GLU A 29 6.80 -16.61 11.76
N GLU A 30 5.51 -16.68 11.37
CA GLU A 30 4.86 -17.87 10.78
C GLU A 30 5.06 -17.92 9.25
N PHE A 31 5.25 -16.76 8.63
CA PHE A 31 5.65 -16.62 7.23
C PHE A 31 7.11 -17.06 7.04
N GLY A 32 7.31 -18.34 6.75
CA GLY A 32 8.63 -18.88 6.45
C GLY A 32 9.30 -18.18 5.26
N PRO A 33 10.64 -18.17 5.15
CA PRO A 33 11.35 -17.50 4.06
C PRO A 33 10.92 -17.93 2.64
N ALA A 34 10.45 -19.17 2.49
CA ALA A 34 9.93 -19.69 1.24
C ALA A 34 8.52 -19.18 0.90
N ASP A 35 7.72 -18.87 1.91
CA ASP A 35 6.34 -18.40 1.76
C ASP A 35 6.27 -16.90 1.51
N VAL A 36 7.28 -16.13 1.96
CA VAL A 36 7.39 -14.69 1.73
C VAL A 36 7.28 -14.34 0.24
N ARG A 37 7.98 -15.05 -0.65
CA ARG A 37 7.92 -14.73 -2.09
C ARG A 37 6.53 -14.98 -2.68
N ARG A 38 5.90 -16.09 -2.32
CA ARG A 38 4.53 -16.41 -2.75
C ARG A 38 3.54 -15.38 -2.20
N GLY A 39 3.65 -15.05 -0.91
CA GLY A 39 2.83 -14.04 -0.27
C GLY A 39 2.97 -12.67 -0.90
N ILE A 40 4.18 -12.25 -1.30
CA ILE A 40 4.39 -11.00 -2.05
C ILE A 40 3.66 -11.04 -3.40
N GLU A 41 3.74 -12.14 -4.14
CA GLU A 41 3.03 -12.30 -5.43
C GLU A 41 1.51 -12.25 -5.23
N ASP A 42 0.99 -12.96 -4.23
CA ASP A 42 -0.43 -12.96 -3.89
C ASP A 42 -0.92 -11.58 -3.44
N ALA A 43 -0.15 -10.89 -2.60
CA ALA A 43 -0.45 -9.54 -2.14
C ALA A 43 -0.46 -8.54 -3.29
N ARG A 44 0.46 -8.66 -4.27
CA ARG A 44 0.44 -7.85 -5.50
C ARG A 44 -0.82 -8.08 -6.31
N ASN A 45 -1.13 -9.34 -6.59
CA ASN A 45 -2.32 -9.70 -7.37
C ASN A 45 -3.61 -9.21 -6.68
N TRP A 46 -3.69 -9.38 -5.36
CA TRP A 46 -4.80 -8.87 -4.56
C TRP A 46 -4.89 -7.35 -4.63
N LEU A 47 -3.78 -6.65 -4.46
CA LEU A 47 -3.73 -5.19 -4.45
C LEU A 47 -4.12 -4.62 -5.82
N GLU A 48 -3.61 -5.17 -6.90
CA GLU A 48 -4.00 -4.79 -8.26
C GLU A 48 -5.50 -4.99 -8.49
N GLY A 49 -6.05 -6.13 -8.06
CA GLY A 49 -7.48 -6.41 -8.15
C GLY A 49 -8.32 -5.45 -7.31
N TRP A 50 -7.88 -5.12 -6.09
CA TRP A 50 -8.55 -4.18 -5.21
C TRP A 50 -8.52 -2.76 -5.79
N LEU A 51 -7.36 -2.29 -6.25
CA LEU A 51 -7.21 -0.99 -6.89
C LEU A 51 -8.08 -0.91 -8.14
N SER A 52 -8.09 -1.93 -9.00
CA SER A 52 -8.94 -1.94 -10.19
C SER A 52 -10.42 -1.73 -9.86
N ARG A 53 -10.91 -2.33 -8.76
CA ARG A 53 -12.30 -2.18 -8.31
C ARG A 53 -12.59 -0.83 -7.66
N HIS A 54 -11.64 -0.21 -6.97
CA HIS A 54 -11.90 0.95 -6.11
C HIS A 54 -11.19 2.23 -6.56
N ARG A 55 -10.42 2.18 -7.66
CA ARG A 55 -9.65 3.32 -8.17
C ARG A 55 -10.53 4.55 -8.41
N GLN A 56 -11.71 4.39 -8.98
CA GLN A 56 -12.60 5.52 -9.27
C GLN A 56 -13.08 6.20 -7.98
N ASP A 57 -13.55 5.42 -7.01
CA ASP A 57 -14.04 5.93 -5.72
C ASP A 57 -12.90 6.56 -4.91
N LEU A 58 -11.75 5.89 -4.88
CA LEU A 58 -10.54 6.39 -4.23
C LEU A 58 -10.12 7.73 -4.83
N CYS A 59 -9.95 7.84 -6.14
CA CYS A 59 -9.56 9.09 -6.79
C CYS A 59 -10.61 10.20 -6.61
N ALA A 60 -11.91 9.87 -6.59
CA ALA A 60 -12.98 10.82 -6.34
C ALA A 60 -12.97 11.38 -4.91
N GLU A 61 -12.76 10.52 -3.90
CA GLU A 61 -12.63 10.94 -2.50
C GLU A 61 -11.35 11.75 -2.25
N LEU A 62 -10.22 11.28 -2.79
CA LEU A 62 -8.94 11.97 -2.74
C LEU A 62 -9.01 13.38 -3.37
N GLY A 63 -9.70 13.51 -4.51
CA GLY A 63 -9.94 14.81 -5.16
C GLY A 63 -10.83 15.73 -4.33
N ARG A 64 -11.81 15.19 -3.59
CA ARG A 64 -12.69 15.96 -2.69
C ARG A 64 -11.97 16.45 -1.44
N ARG A 65 -11.15 15.61 -0.82
CA ARG A 65 -10.41 15.96 0.41
C ARG A 65 -9.21 16.87 0.15
N GLY A 66 -8.60 16.74 -1.04
CA GLY A 66 -7.49 17.56 -1.50
C GLY A 66 -6.15 17.16 -0.88
N PHE A 67 -5.10 17.07 -1.71
CA PHE A 67 -3.72 16.88 -1.26
C PHE A 67 -3.00 18.22 -1.17
N ARG A 68 -2.33 18.49 -0.05
CA ARG A 68 -1.68 19.77 0.22
C ARG A 68 -0.18 19.65 -0.02
N SER A 69 0.28 19.59 -1.28
CA SER A 69 1.72 19.42 -1.50
C SER A 69 2.51 20.72 -1.27
N SER A 70 3.15 20.90 -0.11
CA SER A 70 4.36 21.75 0.01
C SER A 70 5.23 21.54 1.26
N SER A 71 4.74 20.92 2.35
CA SER A 71 5.52 20.73 3.59
C SER A 71 5.47 19.30 4.15
N THR A 72 6.44 18.94 5.02
CA THR A 72 6.49 17.62 5.70
C THR A 72 5.26 17.36 6.57
N VAL A 73 4.67 18.40 7.17
CA VAL A 73 3.44 18.28 7.97
C VAL A 73 2.27 17.94 7.06
N ASP A 74 2.20 18.55 5.88
CA ASP A 74 1.14 18.24 4.92
C ASP A 74 1.24 16.81 4.40
N ALA A 75 2.45 16.28 4.21
CA ALA A 75 2.66 14.89 3.80
C ALA A 75 2.09 13.87 4.83
N ILE A 76 2.18 14.18 6.12
CA ILE A 76 1.60 13.33 7.18
C ILE A 76 0.07 13.40 7.15
N VAL A 77 -0.49 14.60 6.97
CA VAL A 77 -1.94 14.80 6.87
C VAL A 77 -2.50 14.11 5.62
N ASP A 78 -1.80 14.22 4.49
CA ASP A 78 -2.12 13.55 3.24
C ASP A 78 -2.09 12.01 3.43
N ALA A 79 -1.10 11.50 4.16
CA ALA A 79 -1.01 10.08 4.48
C ALA A 79 -2.17 9.58 5.35
N ALA A 80 -2.49 10.29 6.44
CA ALA A 80 -3.63 9.97 7.29
C ALA A 80 -4.95 10.03 6.52
N THR A 81 -5.10 11.04 5.66
CA THR A 81 -6.29 11.20 4.81
C THR A 81 -6.47 10.02 3.86
N MET A 82 -5.39 9.53 3.25
CA MET A 82 -5.46 8.36 2.37
C MET A 82 -5.88 7.11 3.14
N VAL A 83 -5.32 6.88 4.33
CA VAL A 83 -5.72 5.76 5.20
C VAL A 83 -7.20 5.84 5.53
N ASP A 84 -7.69 7.00 5.97
CA ASP A 84 -9.11 7.20 6.29
C ASP A 84 -10.04 6.91 5.11
N VAL A 85 -9.64 7.32 3.90
CA VAL A 85 -10.40 7.02 2.68
C VAL A 85 -10.41 5.52 2.40
N ILE A 86 -9.26 4.86 2.48
CA ILE A 86 -9.16 3.41 2.23
C ILE A 86 -9.93 2.60 3.29
N VAL A 87 -9.92 3.03 4.55
CA VAL A 87 -10.76 2.45 5.61
C VAL A 87 -12.25 2.65 5.28
N GLY A 88 -12.63 3.84 4.81
CA GLY A 88 -13.99 4.12 4.35
C GLY A 88 -14.45 3.24 3.17
N LEU A 89 -13.51 2.68 2.40
CA LEU A 89 -13.76 1.72 1.32
C LEU A 89 -13.82 0.26 1.80
N GLY A 90 -13.75 0.02 3.11
CA GLY A 90 -14.01 -1.29 3.71
C GLY A 90 -12.76 -2.09 4.10
N LEU A 91 -11.56 -1.52 4.03
CA LEU A 91 -10.36 -2.17 4.56
C LEU A 91 -10.17 -1.91 6.07
N GLY A 92 -9.59 -2.89 6.77
CA GLY A 92 -9.15 -2.71 8.14
C GLY A 92 -8.02 -1.67 8.24
N GLN A 93 -7.83 -1.08 9.43
CA GLN A 93 -6.90 0.03 9.63
C GLN A 93 -5.44 -0.33 9.28
N ALA A 94 -4.97 -1.53 9.65
CA ALA A 94 -3.62 -1.99 9.34
C ALA A 94 -3.42 -2.22 7.84
N THR A 95 -4.33 -2.96 7.19
CA THR A 95 -4.33 -3.15 5.73
C THR A 95 -4.36 -1.81 4.99
N ALA A 96 -5.22 -0.88 5.42
CA ALA A 96 -5.35 0.44 4.81
C ALA A 96 -4.06 1.26 4.91
N ALA A 97 -3.34 1.18 6.03
CA ALA A 97 -2.06 1.85 6.20
C ALA A 97 -0.98 1.33 5.24
N ILE A 98 -0.91 0.00 5.05
CA ILE A 98 0.06 -0.62 4.14
C ILE A 98 -0.27 -0.28 2.69
N VAL A 99 -1.55 -0.37 2.30
CA VAL A 99 -2.01 0.02 0.97
C VAL A 99 -1.73 1.50 0.68
N ALA A 100 -2.00 2.38 1.65
CA ALA A 100 -1.67 3.80 1.51
C ALA A 100 -0.17 3.99 1.26
N ALA A 101 0.70 3.37 2.07
CA ALA A 101 2.15 3.46 1.91
C ALA A 101 2.62 2.99 0.52
N LEU A 102 2.07 1.89 0.00
CA LEU A 102 2.34 1.38 -1.35
C LEU A 102 1.92 2.39 -2.43
N ILE A 103 0.72 2.97 -2.31
CA ILE A 103 0.23 3.99 -3.26
C ILE A 103 1.11 5.25 -3.23
N PHE A 104 1.51 5.73 -2.04
CA PHE A 104 2.41 6.88 -1.92
C PHE A 104 3.75 6.61 -2.59
N LYS A 105 4.31 5.41 -2.39
CA LYS A 105 5.55 4.99 -3.01
C LYS A 105 5.44 4.97 -4.53
N TRP A 106 4.37 4.41 -5.08
CA TRP A 106 4.13 4.36 -6.52
C TRP A 106 3.76 5.72 -7.11
N GLY A 107 3.32 6.65 -6.27
CA GLY A 107 2.90 7.99 -6.63
C GLY A 107 1.41 8.04 -6.94
N ILE A 108 0.67 8.83 -6.17
CA ILE A 108 -0.78 9.01 -6.29
C ILE A 108 -1.19 9.44 -7.71
N ARG A 109 -0.37 10.25 -8.37
CA ARG A 109 -0.60 10.67 -9.76
C ARG A 109 -0.61 9.48 -10.73
N ASN A 110 0.23 8.48 -10.51
CA ASN A 110 0.25 7.27 -11.34
C ASN A 110 -0.99 6.40 -11.10
N LEU A 111 -1.62 6.51 -9.93
CA LEU A 111 -2.85 5.81 -9.62
C LEU A 111 -4.09 6.44 -10.27
N CYS A 112 -4.17 7.78 -10.29
CA CYS A 112 -5.36 8.52 -10.74
C CYS A 112 -5.27 9.10 -12.17
N ASN A 113 -4.21 8.78 -12.91
CA ASN A 113 -4.06 9.11 -14.33
C ASN A 113 -4.62 8.04 -15.26
#